data_AF-A0A453IFL9-F1
#
_entry.id   AF-A0A453IFL9-F1
#
_cell.length_a   1.000
_cell.length_b   1.000
_cell.length_c   1.000
_cell.angle_alpha   90.00
_cell.angle_beta   90.00
_cell.angle_gamma   90.00
#
_symmetry.space_group_name_H-M   'P 1'
#
loop_
_entity.id
_entity.type
_entity.pdbx_description
1 polymer ?
#
loop_
_entity_poly.entity_id
_entity_poly.type
_entity_poly.pdbx_seq_one_letter_code
_entity_poly.pdbx_strand_id
1 'polypeptide(L)'
;QVKCLDVLGVSDYLTQYVYRTQHMSLQAYQPPIAITISRIVAQVEKPNIEWPKALQRCRTMLLVKKDTLKTWQNRMSPLISRHLSVESFVGDIASPFLHILSPLNLRPVALNLMSEREKNELVQLVDTMVAYSVTYRNTKFEPQERANG
;
A
#
# COMPACT_ATOMS: atom_id res chain seq x y z
N GLN A 1 -6.50 -25.84 -5.24
CA GLN A 1 -6.30 -24.47 -4.74
C GLN A 1 -7.21 -23.45 -5.43
N VAL A 2 -7.27 -23.41 -6.77
CA VAL A 2 -8.14 -22.51 -7.56
C VAL A 2 -9.61 -22.54 -7.12
N LYS A 3 -10.21 -23.73 -6.97
CA LYS A 3 -11.62 -23.88 -6.54
C LYS A 3 -11.95 -23.23 -5.18
N CYS A 4 -11.00 -23.19 -4.24
CA CYS A 4 -11.21 -22.53 -2.95
C CYS A 4 -11.27 -21.01 -3.13
N LEU A 5 -10.37 -20.47 -3.96
CA LEU A 5 -10.33 -19.05 -4.28
C LEU A 5 -11.60 -18.60 -5.01
N ASP A 6 -12.14 -19.43 -5.90
CA ASP A 6 -13.40 -19.14 -6.59
C ASP A 6 -14.58 -19.04 -5.61
N VAL A 7 -14.70 -20.01 -4.68
CA VAL A 7 -15.74 -20.03 -3.65
C VAL A 7 -15.59 -18.86 -2.66
N LEU A 8 -14.36 -18.52 -2.29
CA LEU A 8 -14.06 -17.31 -1.51
C LEU A 8 -14.46 -16.03 -2.27
N GLY A 9 -14.21 -15.96 -3.57
CA GLY A 9 -14.62 -14.84 -4.42
C GLY A 9 -16.14 -14.65 -4.45
N VAL A 10 -16.89 -15.75 -4.54
CA VAL A 10 -18.38 -15.73 -4.44
C VAL A 10 -18.83 -15.23 -3.06
N SER A 11 -18.19 -15.70 -1.98
CA SER A 11 -18.48 -15.24 -0.61
C SER A 11 -18.26 -13.73 -0.47
N ASP A 12 -17.14 -13.21 -0.98
CA ASP A 12 -16.81 -11.78 -0.91
C ASP A 12 -17.78 -10.94 -1.74
N TYR A 13 -18.10 -11.37 -2.96
CA TYR A 13 -19.07 -10.69 -3.82
C TYR A 13 -20.46 -10.60 -3.16
N LEU A 14 -20.96 -11.72 -2.61
CA LEU A 14 -22.24 -11.76 -1.91
C LEU A 14 -22.22 -10.83 -0.70
N THR A 15 -21.12 -10.84 0.07
CA THR A 15 -20.93 -9.97 1.23
C THR A 15 -20.96 -8.48 0.83
N GLN A 16 -20.22 -8.11 -0.22
CA GLN A 16 -20.22 -6.75 -0.75
C GLN A 16 -21.61 -6.32 -1.23
N TYR A 17 -22.34 -7.20 -1.91
CA TYR A 17 -23.70 -6.94 -2.36
C TYR A 17 -24.65 -6.68 -1.18
N VAL A 18 -24.59 -7.53 -0.15
CA VAL A 18 -25.40 -7.38 1.07
C VAL A 18 -25.11 -6.05 1.75
N TYR A 19 -23.84 -5.68 1.93
CA TYR A 19 -23.51 -4.41 2.58
C TYR A 19 -23.90 -3.19 1.73
N ARG A 20 -23.83 -3.27 0.40
CA ARG A 20 -24.29 -2.19 -0.48
C ARG A 20 -25.81 -2.00 -0.47
N THR A 21 -26.56 -3.10 -0.39
CA THR A 21 -28.03 -3.09 -0.52
C THR A 21 -28.77 -3.19 0.82
N GLN A 22 -28.05 -3.46 1.91
CA GLN A 22 -28.58 -3.70 3.26
C GLN A 22 -29.55 -4.89 3.36
N HIS A 23 -29.58 -5.79 2.37
CA HIS A 23 -30.40 -7.01 2.40
C HIS A 23 -29.75 -8.11 3.27
N MET A 24 -29.86 -7.96 4.59
CA MET A 24 -29.22 -8.87 5.57
C MET A 24 -29.74 -10.30 5.55
N SER A 25 -30.95 -10.54 5.02
CA SER A 25 -31.52 -11.89 4.86
C SER A 25 -30.62 -12.81 4.02
N LEU A 26 -29.89 -12.25 3.07
CA LEU A 26 -28.96 -12.99 2.22
C LEU A 26 -27.71 -13.49 2.96
N GLN A 27 -27.44 -13.02 4.18
CA GLN A 27 -26.37 -13.58 5.01
C GLN A 27 -26.62 -15.04 5.39
N ALA A 28 -27.86 -15.53 5.29
CA ALA A 28 -28.21 -16.94 5.49
C ALA A 28 -27.47 -17.89 4.53
N TYR A 29 -26.96 -17.38 3.39
CA TYR A 29 -26.19 -18.16 2.42
C TYR A 29 -24.68 -18.21 2.72
N GLN A 30 -24.17 -17.45 3.68
CA GLN A 30 -22.75 -17.48 4.06
C GLN A 30 -22.31 -18.78 4.76
N PRO A 31 -23.07 -19.36 5.71
CA PRO A 31 -22.64 -20.59 6.39
C PRO A 31 -22.39 -21.79 5.45
N PRO A 32 -23.26 -22.10 4.46
CA PRO A 32 -22.96 -23.14 3.47
C PRO A 32 -21.63 -22.92 2.73
N ILE A 33 -21.34 -21.68 2.35
CA ILE A 33 -20.10 -21.32 1.63
C ILE A 33 -18.87 -21.56 2.53
N ALA A 34 -18.95 -21.16 3.80
CA ALA A 34 -17.89 -21.41 4.78
C ALA A 34 -17.63 -22.90 5.00
N ILE A 35 -18.69 -23.73 5.03
CA ILE A 35 -18.57 -25.20 5.13
C ILE A 35 -17.89 -25.79 3.89
N THR A 36 -18.20 -25.29 2.70
CA THR A 36 -17.53 -25.74 1.47
C THR A 36 -16.04 -25.40 1.50
N ILE A 37 -15.69 -24.19 1.93
CA ILE A 37 -14.28 -23.76 2.06
C ILE A 37 -13.55 -24.63 3.08
N SER A 38 -14.13 -24.85 4.27
CA SER A 38 -13.50 -25.67 5.30
C SER A 38 -13.27 -27.10 4.83
N ARG A 39 -14.20 -27.68 4.05
CA ARG A 39 -14.04 -29.01 3.45
C ARG A 39 -12.92 -29.06 2.40
N ILE A 40 -12.76 -28.01 1.59
CA ILE A 40 -11.70 -27.94 0.58
C ILE A 40 -10.31 -27.73 1.21
N VAL A 41 -10.26 -26.98 2.33
CA VAL A 41 -9.01 -26.60 3.02
C VAL A 41 -8.62 -27.60 4.11
N ALA A 42 -9.52 -28.50 4.52
CA ALA A 42 -9.27 -29.49 5.56
C ALA A 42 -7.98 -30.29 5.29
N GLN A 43 -7.06 -30.26 6.24
CA GLN A 43 -5.82 -31.03 6.24
C GLN A 43 -5.76 -31.88 7.52
N VAL A 44 -5.06 -33.02 7.44
CA VAL A 44 -4.92 -33.98 8.56
C VAL A 44 -3.95 -33.45 9.63
N GLU A 45 -2.97 -32.64 9.21
CA GLU A 45 -2.02 -31.99 10.11
C GLU A 45 -2.67 -30.76 10.77
N LYS A 46 -2.36 -30.50 12.05
CA LYS A 46 -2.87 -29.33 12.77
C LYS A 46 -2.17 -28.06 12.26
N PRO A 47 -2.86 -27.17 11.51
CA PRO A 47 -2.24 -25.94 11.06
C PRO A 47 -2.05 -24.99 12.25
N ASN A 48 -1.00 -24.17 12.18
CA ASN A 48 -0.87 -23.03 13.08
C ASN A 48 -1.89 -21.96 12.69
N ILE A 49 -3.01 -21.90 13.41
CA ILE A 49 -4.07 -20.91 13.15
C ILE A 49 -3.66 -19.60 13.81
N GLU A 50 -3.30 -18.62 12.99
CA GLU A 50 -3.03 -17.26 13.43
C GLU A 50 -4.28 -16.40 13.30
N TRP A 51 -4.45 -15.45 14.23
CA TRP A 51 -5.46 -14.39 14.07
C TRP A 51 -5.20 -13.64 12.75
N PRO A 52 -6.24 -13.25 11.98
CA PRO A 52 -6.09 -12.56 10.69
C PRO A 52 -5.60 -11.10 10.82
N LYS A 53 -4.47 -10.90 11.51
CA LYS A 53 -3.74 -9.63 11.63
C LYS A 53 -3.30 -9.14 10.26
N ALA A 54 -2.97 -10.05 9.34
CA ALA A 54 -2.51 -9.74 7.99
C ALA A 54 -3.55 -8.92 7.21
N LEU A 55 -4.83 -9.28 7.26
CA LEU A 55 -5.88 -8.55 6.53
C LEU A 55 -6.00 -7.11 6.99
N GLN A 56 -6.09 -6.90 8.31
CA GLN A 56 -6.20 -5.55 8.87
C GLN A 56 -4.93 -4.74 8.60
N ARG A 57 -3.75 -5.34 8.79
CA ARG A 57 -2.47 -4.70 8.49
C ARG A 57 -2.38 -4.29 7.02
N CYS A 58 -2.75 -5.16 6.10
CA CYS A 58 -2.77 -4.86 4.66
C CYS A 58 -3.75 -3.73 4.33
N ARG A 59 -4.96 -3.73 4.90
CA ARG A 59 -5.95 -2.65 4.72
C ARG A 59 -5.44 -1.32 5.23
N THR A 60 -4.95 -1.26 6.46
CA THR A 60 -4.38 -0.03 7.05
C THR A 60 -3.18 0.45 6.23
N MET A 61 -2.27 -0.44 5.86
CA MET A 61 -1.10 -0.10 5.04
C MET A 61 -1.51 0.45 3.67
N LEU A 62 -2.49 -0.17 3.00
CA LEU A 62 -3.00 0.29 1.71
C LEU A 62 -3.63 1.67 1.84
N LEU A 63 -4.44 1.90 2.88
CA LEU A 63 -5.05 3.21 3.14
C LEU A 63 -4.00 4.30 3.37
N VAL A 64 -3.00 4.04 4.22
CA VAL A 64 -1.92 5.00 4.49
C VAL A 64 -1.13 5.31 3.22
N LYS A 65 -0.78 4.29 2.43
CA LYS A 65 -0.07 4.48 1.15
C LYS A 65 -0.90 5.27 0.14
N LYS A 66 -2.18 4.93 -0.01
CA LYS A 66 -3.11 5.64 -0.91
C LYS A 66 -3.32 7.10 -0.49
N ASP A 67 -3.42 7.35 0.80
CA ASP A 67 -3.55 8.71 1.33
C ASP A 67 -2.28 9.52 1.04
N THR A 68 -1.10 8.95 1.26
CA THR A 68 0.19 9.58 0.92
C THR A 68 0.24 9.99 -0.55
N LEU A 69 -0.15 9.09 -1.45
CA LEU A 69 -0.21 9.36 -2.88
C LEU A 69 -1.23 10.46 -3.23
N LYS A 70 -2.39 10.47 -2.59
CA LYS A 70 -3.37 11.56 -2.73
C LYS A 70 -2.82 12.89 -2.25
N THR A 71 -2.08 12.93 -1.15
CA THR A 71 -1.44 14.18 -0.69
C THR A 71 -0.41 14.70 -1.68
N TRP A 72 0.30 13.81 -2.39
CA TRP A 72 1.21 14.19 -3.46
C TRP A 72 0.45 14.74 -4.66
N GLN A 73 -0.59 14.03 -5.10
CA GLN A 73 -1.46 14.48 -6.19
C GLN A 73 -2.07 15.87 -5.91
N ASN A 74 -2.52 16.12 -4.68
CA ASN A 74 -3.09 17.41 -4.29
C ASN A 74 -2.07 18.57 -4.26
N ARG A 75 -0.76 18.27 -4.22
CA ARG A 75 0.30 19.29 -4.34
C ARG A 75 0.61 19.64 -5.79
N MET A 76 0.16 18.82 -6.75
CA MET A 76 0.33 19.10 -8.17
C MET A 76 -0.62 20.20 -8.62
N SER A 77 -0.31 20.83 -9.75
CA SER A 77 -1.22 21.78 -10.39
C SER A 77 -2.59 21.13 -10.64
N PRO A 78 -3.70 21.82 -10.32
CA PRO A 78 -5.06 21.28 -10.50
C PRO A 78 -5.38 20.89 -11.94
N LEU A 79 -4.71 21.52 -12.92
CA LEU A 79 -4.81 21.18 -14.34
C LEU A 79 -4.34 19.75 -14.66
N ILE A 80 -3.29 19.30 -13.97
CA ILE A 80 -2.72 17.96 -14.13
C ILE A 80 -3.50 16.97 -13.25
N SER A 81 -3.74 17.33 -11.99
CA SER A 81 -4.39 16.47 -11.00
C SER A 81 -5.80 16.02 -11.42
N ARG A 82 -6.58 16.86 -12.12
CA ARG A 82 -7.96 16.52 -12.52
C ARG A 82 -8.04 15.32 -13.46
N HIS A 83 -7.02 15.12 -14.29
CA HIS A 83 -7.01 14.07 -15.31
C HIS A 83 -6.24 12.82 -14.86
N LEU A 84 -5.69 12.82 -13.65
CA LEU A 84 -4.92 11.71 -13.10
C LEU A 84 -5.74 10.94 -12.07
N SER A 85 -5.90 9.64 -12.26
CA SER A 85 -6.36 8.75 -11.18
C SER A 85 -5.17 8.41 -10.28
N VAL A 86 -5.42 8.05 -9.02
CA VAL A 86 -4.35 7.59 -8.10
C VAL A 86 -3.64 6.34 -8.66
N GLU A 87 -4.35 5.50 -9.41
CA GLU A 87 -3.80 4.28 -10.01
C GLU A 87 -2.85 4.60 -11.17
N SER A 88 -3.25 5.49 -12.08
CA SER A 88 -2.37 5.99 -13.15
C SER A 88 -1.20 6.79 -12.59
N PHE A 89 -1.40 7.55 -11.51
CA PHE A 89 -0.32 8.27 -10.85
C PHE A 89 0.81 7.35 -10.38
N VAL A 90 0.46 6.23 -9.76
CA VAL A 90 1.44 5.25 -9.26
C VAL A 90 2.18 4.58 -10.41
N GLY A 91 1.45 4.15 -11.44
CA GLY A 91 2.03 3.44 -12.58
C GLY A 91 2.94 4.33 -13.42
N ASP A 92 2.45 5.52 -13.78
CA ASP A 92 3.02 6.31 -14.88
C ASP A 92 3.97 7.41 -14.39
N ILE A 93 3.76 7.94 -13.17
CA ILE A 93 4.49 9.12 -12.68
C ILE A 93 5.38 8.77 -11.47
N ALA A 94 4.85 8.06 -10.48
CA ALA A 94 5.59 7.80 -9.25
C ALA A 94 6.88 7.00 -9.48
N SER A 95 6.85 5.99 -10.36
CA SER A 95 8.03 5.16 -10.66
C SER A 95 9.17 5.96 -11.32
N PRO A 96 8.94 6.71 -12.43
CA PRO A 96 9.97 7.59 -13.00
C PRO A 96 10.47 8.67 -12.02
N PHE A 97 9.58 9.26 -11.23
CA PHE A 97 9.97 10.26 -10.24
C PHE A 97 10.90 9.67 -9.17
N LEU A 98 10.61 8.47 -8.67
CA LEU A 98 11.49 7.78 -7.73
C LEU A 98 12.84 7.44 -8.35
N HIS A 99 12.88 7.09 -9.63
CA HIS A 99 14.15 6.86 -10.33
C HIS A 99 14.99 8.15 -10.43
N ILE A 100 14.36 9.30 -10.70
CA ILE A 100 15.05 10.60 -10.76
C ILE A 100 15.49 11.06 -9.36
N LEU A 101 14.65 10.85 -8.35
CA LEU A 101 14.87 11.34 -6.98
C LEU A 101 15.72 10.40 -6.11
N SER A 102 15.98 9.17 -6.55
CA SER A 102 16.82 8.21 -5.85
C SER A 102 18.18 8.14 -6.54
N PRO A 103 19.11 9.08 -6.28
CA PRO A 103 20.45 9.02 -6.86
C PRO A 103 21.13 7.73 -6.41
N LEU A 104 21.62 6.97 -7.39
CA LEU A 104 22.18 5.63 -7.21
C LEU A 104 23.44 5.61 -6.31
N ASN A 105 24.07 6.76 -6.10
CA ASN A 105 25.37 6.90 -5.44
C ASN A 105 25.31 7.49 -4.01
N LEU A 106 24.19 8.10 -3.60
CA LEU A 106 24.11 8.75 -2.29
C LEU A 106 23.88 7.70 -1.20
N ARG A 107 24.90 7.49 -0.36
CA ARG A 107 24.77 6.63 0.82
C ARG A 107 24.04 7.37 1.94
N PRO A 108 23.19 6.68 2.71
CA PRO A 108 22.48 7.27 3.86
C PRO A 108 23.42 7.43 5.05
N VAL A 109 24.38 8.35 4.95
CA VAL A 109 25.37 8.65 5.99
C VAL A 109 25.17 10.08 6.47
N ALA A 110 25.55 10.38 7.71
CA ALA A 110 25.54 11.75 8.22
C ALA A 110 26.32 12.69 7.28
N LEU A 111 25.80 13.89 7.04
CA LEU A 111 26.38 14.90 6.13
C LEU A 111 27.88 15.17 6.39
N ASN A 112 28.31 15.02 7.64
CA ASN A 112 29.69 15.24 8.08
C ASN A 112 30.67 14.16 7.57
N LEU A 113 30.17 12.97 7.21
CA LEU A 113 30.95 11.83 6.72
C LEU A 113 30.89 11.70 5.19
N MET A 114 30.11 12.55 4.52
CA MET A 114 30.01 12.55 3.06
C MET A 114 31.25 13.22 2.45
N SER A 115 31.78 12.60 1.42
CA SER A 115 32.82 13.18 0.57
C SER A 115 32.31 14.44 -0.13
N GLU A 116 33.21 15.30 -0.56
CA GLU A 116 32.87 16.54 -1.27
C GLU A 116 32.13 16.27 -2.60
N ARG A 117 32.37 15.12 -3.23
CA ARG A 117 31.62 14.65 -4.41
C ARG A 117 30.17 14.31 -4.06
N GLU A 118 29.95 13.53 -3.01
CA GLU A 118 28.60 13.17 -2.53
C GLU A 118 27.81 14.43 -2.09
N LYS A 119 28.49 15.45 -1.54
CA LYS A 119 27.86 16.74 -1.22
C LYS A 119 27.41 17.51 -2.47
N ASN A 120 28.21 17.51 -3.54
CA ASN A 120 27.82 18.14 -4.81
C ASN A 120 26.65 17.41 -5.49
N GLU A 121 26.63 16.07 -5.45
CA GLU A 121 25.47 15.28 -5.92
C GLU A 121 24.20 15.59 -5.12
N LEU A 122 24.31 15.81 -3.81
CA LEU A 122 23.19 16.22 -2.98
C LEU A 122 22.65 17.61 -3.37
N VAL A 123 23.51 18.58 -3.69
CA VAL A 123 23.08 19.90 -4.17
C VAL A 123 22.31 19.76 -5.49
N GLN A 124 22.82 18.97 -6.43
CA GLN A 124 22.13 18.70 -7.70
C GLN A 124 20.77 18.01 -7.49
N LEU A 125 20.68 17.09 -6.53
CA LEU A 125 19.41 16.47 -6.15
C LEU A 125 18.43 17.52 -5.62
N VAL A 126 18.87 18.41 -4.73
CA VAL A 126 18.02 19.48 -4.19
C VAL A 126 17.54 20.41 -5.29
N ASP A 127 18.41 20.81 -6.21
CA ASP A 127 18.01 21.62 -7.37
C ASP A 127 16.95 20.92 -8.22
N THR A 128 17.11 19.60 -8.45
CA THR A 128 16.13 18.78 -9.15
C THR A 128 14.80 18.71 -8.38
N MET A 129 14.85 18.52 -7.07
CA MET A 129 13.66 18.53 -6.21
C MET A 129 12.92 19.87 -6.28
N VAL A 130 13.65 20.99 -6.26
CA VAL A 130 13.09 22.34 -6.41
C VAL A 130 12.45 22.52 -7.79
N ALA A 131 13.12 22.08 -8.87
CA ALA A 131 12.59 22.17 -10.23
C ALA A 131 11.26 21.42 -10.39
N TYR A 132 11.10 20.28 -9.72
CA TYR A 132 9.86 19.50 -9.71
C TYR A 132 8.89 19.87 -8.58
N SER A 133 9.15 20.93 -7.82
CA SER A 133 8.33 21.37 -6.67
C SER A 133 8.11 20.26 -5.61
N VAL A 134 9.10 19.39 -5.43
CA VAL A 134 9.09 18.29 -4.47
C VAL A 134 9.77 18.72 -3.17
N THR A 135 9.11 18.51 -2.04
CA THR A 135 9.65 18.84 -0.72
C THR A 135 10.13 17.59 0.01
N TYR A 136 11.31 17.65 0.63
CA TYR A 136 11.77 16.60 1.53
C TYR A 136 10.96 16.63 2.84
N ARG A 137 10.43 15.46 3.25
CA ARG A 137 9.80 15.28 4.55
C ARG A 137 10.61 14.26 5.33
N ASN A 138 11.29 14.71 6.39
CA ASN A 138 11.95 13.83 7.33
C ASN A 138 10.88 13.15 8.19
N THR A 139 10.28 12.08 7.69
CA THR A 139 9.61 11.14 8.58
C THR A 139 10.73 10.38 9.28
N LYS A 140 11.02 10.72 10.54
CA LYS A 140 11.62 9.74 11.44
C LYS A 140 10.79 8.48 11.23
N PHE A 141 11.40 7.41 10.72
CA PHE A 141 10.81 6.10 10.77
C PHE A 141 10.66 5.83 12.27
N GLU A 142 9.51 6.18 12.85
CA GLU A 142 9.13 5.71 14.15
C GLU A 142 9.27 4.19 14.06
N PRO A 143 10.18 3.57 14.84
CA PRO A 143 10.24 2.13 14.90
C PRO A 143 8.84 1.71 15.30
N GLN A 144 8.19 0.92 14.45
CA GLN A 144 6.92 0.30 14.77
C GLN A 144 7.09 -0.39 16.13
N GLU A 145 6.61 0.26 17.19
CA GLU A 145 6.76 -0.23 18.55
C GLU A 145 6.20 -1.64 18.59
N ARG A 146 6.99 -2.50 19.22
CA ARG A 146 6.80 -3.94 19.31
C ARG A 146 5.35 -4.23 19.68
N ALA A 147 4.59 -4.78 18.73
CA ALA A 147 3.34 -5.45 19.02
C ALA A 147 3.65 -6.82 19.66
N ASN A 148 4.17 -6.80 20.88
CA ASN A 148 4.23 -7.93 21.80
C ASN A 148 3.56 -7.52 23.11
N GLY A 149 2.36 -8.04 23.30
CA GLY A 149 1.50 -7.98 24.48
C GLY A 149 0.34 -8.91 24.21
#